data_AF-A0A3S7KLW9-F1
#
_entry.id   AF-A0A3S7KLW9-F1
#
_cell.length_a   1.000
_cell.length_b   1.000
_cell.length_c   1.000
_cell.angle_alpha   90.00
_cell.angle_beta   90.00
_cell.angle_gamma   90.00
#
_symmetry.space_group_name_H-M   'P 1'
#
loop_
_entity.id
_entity.type
_entity.pdbx_description
1 polymer ?
#
loop_
_entity_poly.entity_id
_entity_poly.type
_entity_poly.pdbx_seq_one_letter_code
_entity_poly.pdbx_strand_id
1 'polypeptide(L)'
;MDGCMAASRLTPLPKKEIAVLRARWTPALVPHLSNPRHKDDWRDKTIVNRHWESSPFGTTIDGRRDYRGFPYPIPQYQNLQSIDLSHAQPSDGPTFLVNAILVDCDFTGVAMGSVSESCVACRFDLCSFNQVELCGAFDGCSFVQSKLLKCASNATFTDCDFRNANLSGTDFSRARFVRCSFDGASFKGCDLHKAVFVGSRPSEEQLAACYGNAGIRFEDESGQQVDVVTPPAAEDPLMTAWDRLAQRLSDRS
;
A
#
# COMPACT_ATOMS: atom_id res chain seq x y z
N MET A 1 2.96 30.77 -14.84
CA MET A 1 1.64 30.17 -15.16
C MET A 1 1.49 29.02 -14.19
N ASP A 2 1.14 29.34 -12.95
CA ASP A 2 1.14 28.37 -11.85
C ASP A 2 -0.23 27.69 -11.82
N GLY A 3 -0.38 26.72 -12.70
CA GLY A 3 -1.48 25.76 -12.65
C GLY A 3 -1.17 24.71 -11.60
N CYS A 4 -1.33 25.05 -10.32
CA CYS A 4 -1.51 24.03 -9.28
C CYS A 4 -2.86 23.35 -9.58
N MET A 5 -2.84 22.39 -10.52
CA MET A 5 -3.94 21.46 -10.69
C MET A 5 -3.97 20.62 -9.41
N ALA A 6 -4.79 21.06 -8.45
CA ALA A 6 -5.21 20.21 -7.36
C ALA A 6 -5.71 18.91 -8.00
N ALA A 7 -4.92 17.84 -7.87
CA ALA A 7 -5.24 16.55 -8.45
C ALA A 7 -6.66 16.18 -7.99
N SER A 8 -7.58 16.06 -8.94
CA SER A 8 -8.98 15.77 -8.65
C SER A 8 -9.06 14.50 -7.82
N ARG A 9 -9.70 14.57 -6.65
CA ARG A 9 -9.94 13.39 -5.81
C ARG A 9 -10.63 12.30 -6.64
N LEU A 10 -10.15 11.07 -6.52
CA LEU A 10 -10.80 9.87 -6.99
C LEU A 10 -12.21 9.79 -6.38
N THR A 11 -13.18 9.52 -7.26
CA THR A 11 -14.57 9.28 -6.87
C THR A 11 -14.76 7.78 -6.69
N PRO A 12 -15.13 7.30 -5.48
CA PRO A 12 -15.40 5.88 -5.28
C PRO A 12 -16.56 5.39 -6.14
N LEU A 13 -16.46 4.14 -6.61
CA LEU A 13 -17.55 3.50 -7.35
C LEU A 13 -18.83 3.46 -6.48
N PRO A 14 -20.02 3.79 -7.01
CA PRO A 14 -21.26 3.74 -6.25
C PRO A 14 -21.53 2.33 -5.69
N LYS A 15 -22.03 2.24 -4.45
CA LYS A 15 -22.32 0.95 -3.78
C LYS A 15 -23.20 0.01 -4.61
N LYS A 16 -24.16 0.56 -5.38
CA LYS A 16 -25.03 -0.22 -6.27
C LYS A 16 -24.24 -0.89 -7.41
N GLU A 17 -23.26 -0.19 -7.98
CA GLU A 17 -22.41 -0.74 -9.03
C GLU A 17 -21.43 -1.78 -8.49
N ILE A 18 -20.85 -1.54 -7.30
CA ILE A 18 -20.06 -2.54 -6.58
C ILE A 18 -20.90 -3.82 -6.34
N ALA A 19 -22.16 -3.67 -5.94
CA ALA A 19 -23.05 -4.82 -5.75
C ALA A 19 -23.31 -5.59 -7.05
N VAL A 20 -23.44 -4.90 -8.20
CA VAL A 20 -23.55 -5.55 -9.52
C VAL A 20 -22.28 -6.33 -9.87
N LEU A 21 -21.09 -5.74 -9.66
CA LEU A 21 -19.81 -6.42 -9.90
C LEU A 21 -19.63 -7.69 -9.06
N ARG A 22 -20.26 -7.76 -7.89
CA ARG A 22 -20.22 -8.95 -7.02
C ARG A 22 -21.29 -9.95 -7.41
N ALA A 23 -22.51 -9.50 -7.68
CA ALA A 23 -23.65 -10.35 -8.01
C ALA A 23 -23.51 -11.10 -9.34
N ARG A 24 -22.66 -10.61 -10.25
CA ARG A 24 -22.36 -11.32 -11.52
C ARG A 24 -21.61 -12.64 -11.32
N TRP A 25 -20.96 -12.85 -10.17
CA TRP A 25 -20.27 -14.10 -9.86
C TRP A 25 -21.25 -15.13 -9.31
N THR A 26 -21.68 -16.05 -10.17
CA THR A 26 -22.42 -17.25 -9.75
C THR A 26 -21.44 -18.38 -9.45
N PRO A 27 -21.80 -19.40 -8.64
CA PRO A 27 -20.91 -20.52 -8.33
C PRO A 27 -20.31 -21.21 -9.57
N ALA A 28 -21.03 -21.23 -10.70
CA ALA A 28 -20.56 -21.83 -11.95
C ALA A 28 -19.53 -20.97 -12.71
N LEU A 29 -19.44 -19.67 -12.40
CA LEU A 29 -18.47 -18.75 -13.01
C LEU A 29 -17.19 -18.60 -12.20
N VAL A 30 -17.15 -19.20 -11.00
CA VAL A 30 -15.98 -19.15 -10.14
C VAL A 30 -14.93 -20.12 -10.69
N PRO A 31 -13.76 -19.63 -11.12
CA PRO A 31 -12.69 -20.51 -11.57
C PRO A 31 -12.23 -21.41 -10.43
N HIS A 32 -11.84 -22.64 -10.77
CA HIS A 32 -11.20 -23.54 -9.83
C HIS A 32 -9.76 -23.08 -9.56
N LEU A 33 -9.60 -22.19 -8.59
CA LEU A 33 -8.28 -21.79 -8.09
C LEU A 33 -7.70 -22.94 -7.24
N SER A 34 -6.99 -23.86 -7.88
CA SER A 34 -6.22 -24.89 -7.17
C SER A 34 -5.15 -24.22 -6.30
N ASN A 35 -4.98 -24.68 -5.05
CA ASN A 35 -4.00 -24.12 -4.12
C ASN A 35 -2.58 -24.62 -4.46
N PRO A 36 -1.69 -23.80 -5.03
CA PRO A 36 -0.34 -24.23 -5.36
C PRO A 36 0.49 -24.20 -4.08
N ARG A 37 0.53 -25.32 -3.36
CA ARG A 37 1.47 -25.49 -2.24
C ARG A 37 2.94 -25.64 -2.70
N HIS A 38 3.25 -25.41 -3.98
CA HIS A 38 4.60 -25.46 -4.51
C HIS A 38 5.31 -24.13 -4.26
N LYS A 39 6.00 -24.08 -3.11
CA LYS A 39 6.70 -22.92 -2.55
C LYS A 39 7.70 -22.24 -3.51
N ASP A 40 8.16 -22.94 -4.54
CA ASP A 40 9.27 -22.48 -5.38
C ASP A 40 8.80 -21.84 -6.71
N ASP A 41 7.64 -22.23 -7.23
CA ASP A 41 7.23 -21.88 -8.61
C ASP A 41 6.72 -20.45 -8.76
N TRP A 42 6.15 -19.84 -7.72
CA TRP A 42 5.58 -18.50 -7.82
C TRP A 42 6.63 -17.39 -7.96
N ARG A 43 7.91 -17.69 -7.68
CA ARG A 43 9.02 -16.79 -7.99
C ARG A 43 9.52 -16.93 -9.42
N ASP A 44 9.11 -17.98 -10.14
CA ASP A 44 9.43 -18.13 -11.54
C ASP A 44 8.61 -17.12 -12.36
N LYS A 45 9.31 -16.09 -12.85
CA LYS A 45 8.72 -15.02 -13.66
C LYS A 45 8.22 -15.50 -15.02
N THR A 46 8.60 -16.69 -15.47
CA THR A 46 8.10 -17.28 -16.72
C THR A 46 6.70 -17.87 -16.56
N ILE A 47 6.26 -18.05 -15.31
CA ILE A 47 4.99 -18.66 -14.96
C ILE A 47 4.11 -17.59 -14.30
N VAL A 48 3.32 -16.91 -15.13
CA VAL A 48 2.38 -15.86 -14.72
C VAL A 48 0.95 -16.37 -14.78
N ASN A 49 0.11 -15.94 -13.85
CA ASN A 49 -1.33 -16.24 -13.84
C ASN A 49 -1.68 -17.74 -13.89
N ARG A 50 -0.81 -18.62 -13.38
CA ARG A 50 -0.93 -20.10 -13.52
C ARG A 50 -2.29 -20.68 -13.10
N HIS A 51 -2.97 -20.05 -12.13
CA HIS A 51 -4.28 -20.49 -11.61
C HIS A 51 -5.44 -19.60 -12.08
N TRP A 52 -5.13 -18.54 -12.80
CA TRP A 52 -6.09 -17.54 -13.24
C TRP A 52 -6.37 -17.78 -14.71
N GLU A 53 -7.42 -18.57 -14.96
CA GLU A 53 -7.94 -18.86 -16.29
C GLU A 53 -8.34 -17.56 -17.04
N SER A 54 -8.93 -17.70 -18.23
CA SER A 54 -9.54 -16.52 -18.86
C SER A 54 -10.72 -16.07 -18.01
N SER A 55 -10.82 -14.76 -17.75
CA SER A 55 -11.99 -14.24 -17.05
C SER A 55 -13.26 -14.51 -17.88
N PRO A 56 -14.36 -14.96 -17.26
CA PRO A 56 -15.65 -15.10 -17.95
C PRO A 56 -16.22 -13.74 -18.42
N PHE A 57 -15.65 -12.63 -17.96
CA PHE A 57 -16.04 -11.27 -18.32
C PHE A 57 -15.06 -10.61 -19.31
N GLY A 58 -14.06 -11.37 -19.80
CA GLY A 58 -13.07 -10.87 -20.74
C GLY A 58 -12.05 -9.92 -20.09
N THR A 59 -11.73 -8.82 -20.78
CA THR A 59 -10.77 -7.82 -20.33
C THR A 59 -11.43 -6.47 -20.11
N THR A 60 -10.93 -5.72 -19.14
CA THR A 60 -11.28 -4.31 -18.94
C THR A 60 -10.75 -3.44 -20.08
N ILE A 61 -11.20 -2.19 -20.14
CA ILE A 61 -10.82 -1.24 -21.18
C ILE A 61 -9.32 -0.93 -21.19
N ASP A 62 -8.66 -1.03 -20.04
CA ASP A 62 -7.22 -0.87 -19.87
C ASP A 62 -6.44 -2.18 -20.02
N GLY A 63 -7.09 -3.25 -20.48
CA GLY A 63 -6.45 -4.49 -20.92
C GLY A 63 -6.20 -5.52 -19.81
N ARG A 64 -6.59 -5.25 -18.56
CA ARG A 64 -6.50 -6.25 -17.48
C ARG A 64 -7.59 -7.30 -17.61
N ARG A 65 -7.34 -8.53 -17.13
CA ARG A 65 -8.38 -9.56 -17.02
C ARG A 65 -9.43 -9.11 -16.00
N ASP A 66 -10.70 -9.10 -16.40
CA ASP A 66 -11.77 -8.55 -15.58
C ASP A 66 -12.18 -9.53 -14.47
N TYR A 67 -11.56 -9.41 -13.30
CA TYR A 67 -11.91 -10.15 -12.09
C TYR A 67 -12.62 -9.27 -11.05
N ARG A 68 -13.18 -8.13 -11.47
CA ARG A 68 -13.80 -7.18 -10.54
C ARG A 68 -14.91 -7.82 -9.70
N GLY A 69 -14.94 -7.50 -8.41
CA GLY A 69 -15.92 -8.07 -7.48
C GLY A 69 -15.71 -9.55 -7.16
N PHE A 70 -14.53 -10.13 -7.45
CA PHE A 70 -14.23 -11.54 -7.17
C PHE A 70 -14.54 -11.93 -5.72
N PRO A 71 -15.31 -13.01 -5.47
CA PRO A 71 -15.84 -13.30 -4.13
C PRO A 71 -15.04 -14.31 -3.31
N TYR A 72 -13.94 -14.85 -3.83
CA TYR A 72 -13.16 -15.90 -3.16
C TYR A 72 -11.79 -15.41 -2.71
N PRO A 73 -11.20 -16.04 -1.68
CA PRO A 73 -9.82 -15.79 -1.29
C PRO A 73 -8.86 -16.03 -2.46
N ILE A 74 -7.91 -15.12 -2.62
CA ILE A 74 -6.78 -15.30 -3.52
C ILE A 74 -5.84 -16.33 -2.88
N PRO A 75 -5.45 -17.41 -3.58
CA PRO A 75 -4.49 -18.37 -3.05
C PRO A 75 -3.17 -17.68 -2.69
N GLN A 76 -2.41 -18.23 -1.75
CA GLN A 76 -1.04 -17.78 -1.50
C GLN A 76 -0.12 -18.17 -2.67
N TYR A 77 1.11 -17.67 -2.67
CA TYR A 77 2.14 -18.06 -3.66
C TYR A 77 1.70 -17.72 -5.08
N GLN A 78 1.45 -16.43 -5.35
CA GLN A 78 0.93 -15.97 -6.63
C GLN A 78 1.95 -15.15 -7.40
N ASN A 79 1.94 -15.34 -8.71
CA ASN A 79 2.60 -14.46 -9.66
C ASN A 79 1.52 -13.93 -10.60
N LEU A 80 0.97 -12.75 -10.30
CA LEU A 80 -0.15 -12.18 -11.03
C LEU A 80 0.31 -11.03 -11.91
N GLN A 81 -0.20 -11.02 -13.14
CA GLN A 81 0.05 -9.95 -14.08
C GLN A 81 -1.24 -9.52 -14.80
N SER A 82 -1.47 -8.19 -14.84
CA SER A 82 -2.57 -7.58 -15.61
C SER A 82 -3.94 -8.17 -15.23
N ILE A 83 -4.22 -8.20 -13.93
CA ILE A 83 -5.50 -8.66 -13.37
C ILE A 83 -6.18 -7.49 -12.65
N ASP A 84 -7.45 -7.25 -12.96
CA ASP A 84 -8.29 -6.29 -12.23
C ASP A 84 -9.16 -7.06 -11.22
N LEU A 85 -8.76 -6.96 -9.95
CA LEU A 85 -9.45 -7.48 -8.77
C LEU A 85 -10.13 -6.36 -7.97
N SER A 86 -10.37 -5.20 -8.58
CA SER A 86 -11.04 -4.09 -7.89
C SER A 86 -12.38 -4.53 -7.31
N HIS A 87 -12.67 -4.06 -6.11
CA HIS A 87 -13.86 -4.39 -5.33
C HIS A 87 -14.07 -5.88 -4.99
N ALA A 88 -13.04 -6.73 -5.18
CA ALA A 88 -13.04 -8.10 -4.65
C ALA A 88 -13.36 -8.12 -3.15
N GLN A 89 -14.11 -9.14 -2.74
CA GLN A 89 -14.51 -9.33 -1.36
C GLN A 89 -14.62 -10.83 -1.07
N PRO A 90 -13.55 -11.45 -0.54
CA PRO A 90 -13.61 -12.81 -0.04
C PRO A 90 -14.70 -12.93 1.04
N SER A 91 -15.38 -14.07 1.10
CA SER A 91 -16.35 -14.37 2.16
C SER A 91 -15.73 -14.35 3.57
N ASP A 92 -14.45 -14.69 3.66
CA ASP A 92 -13.79 -15.00 4.93
C ASP A 92 -12.91 -13.86 5.45
N GLY A 93 -13.07 -12.65 4.91
CA GLY A 93 -12.39 -11.45 5.39
C GLY A 93 -11.60 -10.70 4.31
N PRO A 94 -10.50 -10.04 4.68
CA PRO A 94 -9.75 -9.22 3.74
C PRO A 94 -8.94 -10.06 2.76
N THR A 95 -8.50 -9.43 1.67
CA THR A 95 -7.67 -10.04 0.63
C THR A 95 -6.21 -10.05 1.05
N PHE A 96 -5.65 -11.23 1.28
CA PHE A 96 -4.23 -11.40 1.60
C PHE A 96 -3.42 -11.63 0.33
N LEU A 97 -2.26 -10.96 0.22
CA LEU A 97 -1.32 -11.11 -0.89
C LEU A 97 0.06 -11.42 -0.31
N VAL A 98 0.11 -12.54 0.41
CA VAL A 98 1.32 -13.03 1.06
C VAL A 98 2.04 -13.99 0.10
N ASN A 99 3.34 -13.81 -0.03
CA ASN A 99 4.16 -14.52 -1.01
C ASN A 99 3.65 -14.26 -2.43
N ALA A 100 3.55 -12.99 -2.82
CA ALA A 100 2.99 -12.59 -4.10
C ALA A 100 3.93 -11.69 -4.91
N ILE A 101 4.15 -12.02 -6.18
CA ILE A 101 4.69 -11.09 -7.18
C ILE A 101 3.52 -10.57 -7.99
N LEU A 102 3.34 -9.25 -7.99
CA LEU A 102 2.21 -8.60 -8.65
C LEU A 102 2.75 -7.56 -9.63
N VAL A 103 2.26 -7.62 -10.87
CA VAL A 103 2.64 -6.67 -11.92
C VAL A 103 1.37 -6.15 -12.58
N ASP A 104 1.16 -4.84 -12.59
CA ASP A 104 0.03 -4.23 -13.29
C ASP A 104 -1.34 -4.79 -12.80
N CYS A 105 -1.47 -5.03 -11.50
CA CYS A 105 -2.73 -5.50 -10.90
C CYS A 105 -3.53 -4.35 -10.27
N ASP A 106 -4.86 -4.41 -10.35
CA ASP A 106 -5.75 -3.42 -9.73
C ASP A 106 -6.53 -4.06 -8.57
N PHE A 107 -6.45 -3.45 -7.39
CA PHE A 107 -7.15 -3.84 -6.17
C PHE A 107 -8.05 -2.73 -5.65
N THR A 108 -8.40 -1.76 -6.49
CA THR A 108 -9.10 -0.55 -6.08
C THR A 108 -10.32 -0.85 -5.19
N GLY A 109 -10.39 -0.16 -4.04
CA GLY A 109 -11.51 -0.29 -3.12
C GLY A 109 -11.63 -1.65 -2.40
N VAL A 110 -10.58 -2.47 -2.41
CA VAL A 110 -10.55 -3.76 -1.70
C VAL A 110 -10.18 -3.57 -0.23
N ALA A 111 -10.75 -4.41 0.63
CA ALA A 111 -10.26 -4.58 2.00
C ALA A 111 -9.05 -5.51 1.99
N MET A 112 -7.89 -4.98 2.35
CA MET A 112 -6.60 -5.64 2.18
C MET A 112 -6.10 -6.21 3.51
N GLY A 113 -5.59 -7.44 3.44
CA GLY A 113 -4.79 -8.08 4.46
C GLY A 113 -3.31 -7.73 4.26
N SER A 114 -2.42 -8.49 4.89
CA SER A 114 -0.99 -8.30 4.68
C SER A 114 -0.59 -8.54 3.22
N VAL A 115 0.33 -7.71 2.75
CA VAL A 115 0.90 -7.76 1.40
C VAL A 115 2.41 -7.93 1.53
N SER A 116 2.98 -8.93 0.86
CA SER A 116 4.42 -9.20 0.92
C SER A 116 5.06 -9.50 -0.42
N GLU A 117 6.37 -9.23 -0.48
CA GLU A 117 7.34 -9.53 -1.55
C GLU A 117 7.51 -8.43 -2.61
N SER A 118 6.71 -8.40 -3.68
CA SER A 118 6.95 -7.47 -4.79
C SER A 118 5.68 -7.06 -5.52
N CYS A 119 5.44 -5.76 -5.62
CA CYS A 119 4.37 -5.14 -6.40
C CYS A 119 4.97 -4.13 -7.37
N VAL A 120 4.63 -4.23 -8.65
CA VAL A 120 5.10 -3.31 -9.70
C VAL A 120 3.90 -2.78 -10.46
N ALA A 121 3.76 -1.46 -10.56
CA ALA A 121 2.66 -0.79 -11.25
C ALA A 121 1.25 -1.23 -10.78
N CYS A 122 1.11 -1.63 -9.51
CA CYS A 122 -0.17 -2.05 -8.94
C CYS A 122 -0.97 -0.86 -8.41
N ARG A 123 -2.30 -0.96 -8.49
CA ARG A 123 -3.23 0.02 -7.95
C ARG A 123 -3.87 -0.51 -6.67
N PHE A 124 -3.67 0.20 -5.58
CA PHE A 124 -4.33 -0.01 -4.28
C PHE A 124 -5.22 1.16 -3.90
N ASP A 125 -5.62 2.00 -4.86
CA ASP A 125 -6.40 3.20 -4.60
C ASP A 125 -7.70 2.89 -3.85
N LEU A 126 -8.08 3.78 -2.93
CA LEU A 126 -9.29 3.64 -2.13
C LEU A 126 -9.36 2.34 -1.29
N CYS A 127 -8.28 1.57 -1.20
CA CYS A 127 -8.23 0.36 -0.37
C CYS A 127 -8.31 0.70 1.12
N SER A 128 -8.71 -0.30 1.90
CA SER A 128 -8.58 -0.25 3.36
C SER A 128 -7.63 -1.31 3.87
N PHE A 129 -6.54 -0.87 4.48
CA PHE A 129 -5.56 -1.63 5.24
C PHE A 129 -5.73 -1.22 6.71
N ASN A 130 -6.12 -2.16 7.59
CA ASN A 130 -6.34 -1.88 9.00
C ASN A 130 -5.53 -2.87 9.83
N GLN A 131 -4.51 -2.38 10.54
CA GLN A 131 -3.67 -3.23 11.40
C GLN A 131 -3.04 -4.41 10.65
N VAL A 132 -2.51 -4.12 9.45
CA VAL A 132 -1.85 -5.12 8.61
C VAL A 132 -0.39 -4.79 8.40
N GLU A 133 0.35 -5.78 7.92
CA GLU A 133 1.76 -5.62 7.56
C GLU A 133 1.90 -5.42 6.05
N LEU A 134 2.68 -4.41 5.66
CA LEU A 134 3.13 -4.22 4.29
C LEU A 134 4.64 -4.38 4.26
N CYS A 135 5.15 -5.43 3.61
CA CYS A 135 6.58 -5.70 3.53
C CYS A 135 7.00 -6.03 2.10
N GLY A 136 8.31 -5.94 1.83
CA GLY A 136 8.87 -6.14 0.49
C GLY A 136 9.04 -4.83 -0.29
N ALA A 137 8.84 -4.88 -1.60
CA ALA A 137 9.08 -3.78 -2.52
C ALA A 137 7.82 -3.40 -3.31
N PHE A 138 7.55 -2.10 -3.36
CA PHE A 138 6.49 -1.50 -4.15
C PHE A 138 7.13 -0.51 -5.13
N ASP A 139 6.94 -0.73 -6.42
CA ASP A 139 7.53 0.07 -7.49
C ASP A 139 6.42 0.61 -8.40
N GLY A 140 6.32 1.92 -8.56
CA GLY A 140 5.28 2.58 -9.37
C GLY A 140 3.85 2.29 -8.90
N CYS A 141 3.66 1.93 -7.62
CA CYS A 141 2.35 1.56 -7.10
C CYS A 141 1.55 2.78 -6.64
N SER A 142 0.22 2.71 -6.78
CA SER A 142 -0.69 3.77 -6.37
C SER A 142 -1.46 3.39 -5.11
N PHE A 143 -1.52 4.30 -4.15
CA PHE A 143 -2.26 4.19 -2.88
C PHE A 143 -3.17 5.40 -2.68
N VAL A 144 -3.59 6.07 -3.75
CA VAL A 144 -4.34 7.34 -3.69
C VAL A 144 -5.65 7.14 -2.92
N GLN A 145 -5.88 8.00 -1.93
CA GLN A 145 -7.04 7.93 -1.04
C GLN A 145 -7.24 6.60 -0.30
N SER A 146 -6.20 5.78 -0.21
CA SER A 146 -6.21 4.56 0.58
C SER A 146 -6.17 4.87 2.06
N LYS A 147 -6.64 3.93 2.88
CA LYS A 147 -6.55 4.00 4.33
C LYS A 147 -5.57 2.95 4.79
N LEU A 148 -4.40 3.38 5.26
CA LEU A 148 -3.39 2.55 5.91
C LEU A 148 -3.41 2.96 7.39
N LEU A 149 -4.32 2.35 8.15
CA LEU A 149 -4.56 2.74 9.53
C LEU A 149 -3.87 1.77 10.47
N LYS A 150 -2.97 2.29 11.31
CA LYS A 150 -2.25 1.50 12.32
C LYS A 150 -1.56 0.27 11.74
N CYS A 151 -1.04 0.41 10.52
CA CYS A 151 -0.30 -0.67 9.86
C CYS A 151 1.15 -0.68 10.33
N ALA A 152 1.90 -1.71 9.94
CA ALA A 152 3.34 -1.76 10.09
C ALA A 152 3.99 -1.98 8.71
N SER A 153 5.04 -1.23 8.41
CA SER A 153 5.76 -1.37 7.16
C SER A 153 7.22 -0.96 7.28
N ASN A 154 8.10 -1.91 6.95
CA ASN A 154 9.52 -1.67 6.71
C ASN A 154 9.85 -1.77 5.21
N ALA A 155 8.84 -1.62 4.35
CA ALA A 155 8.96 -1.83 2.91
C ALA A 155 9.79 -0.72 2.25
N THR A 156 10.22 -1.02 1.02
CA THR A 156 10.73 -0.01 0.09
C THR A 156 9.63 0.37 -0.88
N PHE A 157 9.30 1.66 -0.93
CA PHE A 157 8.39 2.26 -1.89
C PHE A 157 9.19 3.12 -2.86
N THR A 158 9.09 2.82 -4.15
CA THR A 158 9.77 3.55 -5.23
C THR A 158 8.72 4.07 -6.19
N ASP A 159 8.79 5.36 -6.52
CA ASP A 159 7.86 6.03 -7.45
C ASP A 159 6.38 5.79 -7.09
N CYS A 160 6.08 5.66 -5.79
CA CYS A 160 4.74 5.36 -5.31
C CYS A 160 3.95 6.63 -5.01
N ASP A 161 2.63 6.54 -5.23
CA ASP A 161 1.71 7.65 -5.03
C ASP A 161 0.83 7.45 -3.79
N PHE A 162 1.04 8.24 -2.75
CA PHE A 162 0.22 8.23 -1.53
C PHE A 162 -0.70 9.46 -1.42
N ARG A 163 -0.98 10.16 -2.52
CA ARG A 163 -1.78 11.39 -2.45
C ARG A 163 -3.14 11.16 -1.80
N ASN A 164 -3.48 12.05 -0.87
CA ASN A 164 -4.70 11.97 -0.06
C ASN A 164 -4.88 10.65 0.72
N ALA A 165 -3.84 9.82 0.85
CA ALA A 165 -3.91 8.61 1.65
C ALA A 165 -4.01 8.97 3.15
N ASN A 166 -4.75 8.16 3.90
CA ASN A 166 -4.75 8.25 5.35
C ASN A 166 -3.78 7.22 5.91
N LEU A 167 -2.60 7.67 6.33
CA LEU A 167 -1.55 6.81 6.89
C LEU A 167 -1.57 6.75 8.42
N SER A 168 -2.60 7.33 9.05
CA SER A 168 -2.57 7.64 10.47
C SER A 168 -2.28 6.43 11.37
N GLY A 169 -1.36 6.63 12.31
CA GLY A 169 -0.94 5.60 13.26
C GLY A 169 -0.05 4.51 12.67
N THR A 170 0.35 4.60 11.40
CA THR A 170 1.19 3.57 10.77
C THR A 170 2.63 3.67 11.22
N ASP A 171 3.20 2.53 11.57
CA ASP A 171 4.62 2.38 11.83
C ASP A 171 5.35 2.18 10.49
N PHE A 172 6.06 3.22 10.06
CA PHE A 172 6.97 3.24 8.93
C PHE A 172 8.44 3.27 9.39
N SER A 173 8.71 2.81 10.61
CA SER A 173 10.07 2.78 11.12
C SER A 173 10.95 1.95 10.18
N ARG A 174 12.08 2.54 9.78
CA ARG A 174 13.04 1.98 8.83
C ARG A 174 12.50 1.72 7.42
N ALA A 175 11.29 2.19 7.08
CA ALA A 175 10.81 2.18 5.70
C ALA A 175 11.68 3.09 4.81
N ARG A 176 11.72 2.78 3.51
CA ARG A 176 12.41 3.60 2.51
C ARG A 176 11.42 4.09 1.47
N PHE A 177 11.39 5.39 1.24
CA PHE A 177 10.57 6.04 0.22
C PHE A 177 11.49 6.71 -0.80
N VAL A 178 11.36 6.34 -2.07
CA VAL A 178 12.19 6.86 -3.17
C VAL A 178 11.25 7.50 -4.19
N ARG A 179 11.35 8.82 -4.37
CA ARG A 179 10.53 9.60 -5.31
C ARG A 179 9.02 9.40 -5.13
N CYS A 180 8.57 9.23 -3.90
CA CYS A 180 7.14 9.09 -3.59
C CYS A 180 6.45 10.45 -3.45
N SER A 181 5.16 10.52 -3.79
CA SER A 181 4.31 11.69 -3.51
C SER A 181 3.43 11.45 -2.29
N PHE A 182 3.29 12.50 -1.47
CA PHE A 182 2.51 12.49 -0.23
C PHE A 182 1.48 13.62 -0.18
N ASP A 183 1.14 14.26 -1.31
CA ASP A 183 0.31 15.46 -1.31
C ASP A 183 -1.07 15.20 -0.68
N GLY A 184 -1.39 15.93 0.39
CA GLY A 184 -2.64 15.75 1.14
C GLY A 184 -2.74 14.47 1.96
N ALA A 185 -1.67 13.67 2.05
CA ALA A 185 -1.65 12.48 2.89
C ALA A 185 -1.60 12.85 4.38
N SER A 186 -2.31 12.09 5.22
CA SER A 186 -2.31 12.28 6.67
C SER A 186 -1.24 11.40 7.33
N PHE A 187 -0.27 12.03 7.98
CA PHE A 187 0.80 11.38 8.76
C PHE A 187 0.51 11.35 10.27
N LYS A 188 -0.72 11.69 10.67
CA LYS A 188 -1.09 11.83 12.08
C LYS A 188 -0.77 10.57 12.88
N GLY A 189 0.13 10.71 13.86
CA GLY A 189 0.54 9.64 14.74
C GLY A 189 1.34 8.52 14.07
N CYS A 190 1.88 8.73 12.86
CA CYS A 190 2.82 7.79 12.28
C CYS A 190 4.11 7.72 13.08
N ASP A 191 4.83 6.60 12.96
CA ASP A 191 6.23 6.50 13.36
C ASP A 191 7.11 6.43 12.11
N LEU A 192 8.05 7.36 11.99
CA LEU A 192 9.05 7.45 10.92
C LEU A 192 10.46 7.23 11.48
N HIS A 193 10.61 6.61 12.65
CA HIS A 193 11.91 6.37 13.26
C HIS A 193 12.87 5.68 12.29
N LYS A 194 14.00 6.35 12.00
CA LYS A 194 15.01 5.87 11.03
C LYS A 194 14.48 5.60 9.61
N ALA A 195 13.32 6.14 9.24
CA ALA A 195 12.85 6.10 7.87
C ALA A 195 13.80 6.88 6.95
N VAL A 196 13.82 6.51 5.67
CA VAL A 196 14.68 7.14 4.67
C VAL A 196 13.84 7.67 3.52
N PHE A 197 14.02 8.94 3.19
CA PHE A 197 13.38 9.59 2.06
C PHE A 197 14.42 10.01 1.03
N VAL A 198 14.25 9.57 -0.21
CA VAL A 198 15.19 9.82 -1.31
C VAL A 198 14.46 10.53 -2.43
N GLY A 199 14.91 11.72 -2.80
CA GLY A 199 14.25 12.54 -3.84
C GLY A 199 12.77 12.81 -3.57
N SER A 200 12.33 12.67 -2.31
CA SER A 200 10.96 12.91 -1.84
C SER A 200 11.03 13.49 -0.44
N ARG A 201 10.02 14.27 -0.06
CA ARG A 201 9.98 14.90 1.27
C ARG A 201 8.53 15.13 1.70
N PRO A 202 8.10 14.56 2.83
CA PRO A 202 6.86 14.97 3.49
C PRO A 202 6.98 16.44 3.94
N SER A 203 5.86 17.16 3.98
CA SER A 203 5.83 18.55 4.44
C SER A 203 6.21 18.65 5.93
N GLU A 204 6.56 19.85 6.39
CA GLU A 204 6.86 20.08 7.81
C GLU A 204 5.65 19.75 8.70
N GLU A 205 4.44 20.08 8.24
CA GLU A 205 3.20 19.75 8.95
C GLU A 205 2.99 18.22 9.04
N GLN A 206 3.33 17.49 7.97
CA GLN A 206 3.25 16.03 7.97
C GLN A 206 4.26 15.41 8.94
N LEU A 207 5.51 15.88 8.92
CA LEU A 207 6.56 15.42 9.82
C LEU A 207 6.27 15.75 11.29
N ALA A 208 5.69 16.92 11.56
CA ALA A 208 5.29 17.35 12.90
C ALA A 208 4.06 16.60 13.43
N ALA A 209 3.23 16.05 12.55
CA ALA A 209 2.05 15.27 12.94
C ALA A 209 2.38 13.83 13.37
N CYS A 210 3.59 13.33 13.07
CA CYS A 210 4.07 12.02 13.49
C CYS A 210 4.33 11.96 15.01
N TYR A 211 4.23 10.77 15.60
CA TYR A 211 4.65 10.51 16.98
C TYR A 211 6.14 10.17 17.10
N GLY A 212 6.71 9.61 16.04
CA GLY A 212 8.15 9.35 15.93
C GLY A 212 8.70 9.92 14.64
N ASN A 213 9.72 10.76 14.72
CA ASN A 213 10.45 11.25 13.55
C ASN A 213 11.97 11.34 13.78
N ALA A 214 12.45 10.69 14.86
CA ALA A 214 13.86 10.68 15.22
C ALA A 214 14.69 9.83 14.25
N GLY A 215 15.85 10.35 13.86
CA GLY A 215 16.81 9.65 13.01
C GLY A 215 16.37 9.46 11.55
N ILE A 216 15.33 10.19 11.10
CA ILE A 216 14.99 10.25 9.68
C ILE A 216 16.23 10.68 8.89
N ARG A 217 16.46 10.03 7.75
CA ARG A 217 17.46 10.46 6.78
C ARG A 217 16.79 10.94 5.51
N PHE A 218 17.27 12.07 5.02
CA PHE A 218 16.95 12.57 3.69
C PHE A 218 18.17 12.36 2.81
N GLU A 219 17.98 11.78 1.63
CA GLU A 219 19.02 11.53 0.64
C GLU A 219 18.64 12.19 -0.69
N ASP A 220 19.64 12.68 -1.41
CA ASP A 220 19.46 13.07 -2.81
C ASP A 220 19.44 11.83 -3.73
N GLU A 221 19.25 12.03 -5.03
CA GLU A 221 19.17 10.93 -6.00
C GLU A 221 20.49 10.15 -6.14
N SER A 222 21.62 10.71 -5.72
CA SER A 222 22.92 10.03 -5.69
C SER A 222 23.12 9.16 -4.45
N GLY A 223 22.17 9.21 -3.49
CA GLY A 223 22.25 8.51 -2.21
C GLY A 223 23.06 9.27 -1.16
N GLN A 224 23.44 10.52 -1.43
CA GLN A 224 24.13 11.36 -0.46
C GLN A 224 23.13 11.93 0.54
N GLN A 225 23.45 11.86 1.82
CA GLN A 225 22.63 12.45 2.87
C GLN A 225 22.57 13.99 2.71
N VAL A 226 21.36 14.52 2.83
CA VAL A 226 21.07 15.96 2.79
C VAL A 226 20.63 16.39 4.19
N ASP A 227 21.27 17.44 4.71
CA ASP A 227 20.90 18.01 5.99
C ASP A 227 19.60 18.80 5.87
N VAL A 228 18.58 18.34 6.58
CA VAL A 228 17.25 18.94 6.58
C VAL A 228 16.79 19.08 8.03
N VAL A 229 16.30 20.27 8.37
CA VAL A 229 15.67 20.50 9.68
C VAL A 229 14.39 19.67 9.75
N THR A 230 14.32 18.77 10.73
CA THR A 230 13.12 17.99 11.03
C THR A 230 12.40 18.68 12.19
N PRO A 231 11.10 19.01 12.06
CA PRO A 231 10.35 19.61 13.15
C PRO A 231 10.17 18.60 14.30
N PRO A 232 9.92 19.07 15.54
CA PRO A 232 9.62 18.15 16.64
C PRO A 232 8.37 17.33 16.32
N ALA A 233 8.41 16.05 16.68
CA ALA A 233 7.26 15.15 16.60
C ALA A 233 6.12 15.64 17.53
N ALA A 234 4.89 15.29 17.18
CA ALA A 234 3.74 15.44 18.05
C ALA A 234 3.87 14.53 19.28
N GLU A 235 3.24 14.93 20.38
CA GLU A 235 3.19 14.10 21.57
C GLU A 235 2.39 12.81 21.30
N ASP A 236 3.03 11.66 21.56
CA ASP A 236 2.36 10.37 21.56
C ASP A 236 1.44 10.26 22.80
N PRO A 237 0.11 10.13 22.62
CA PRO A 237 -0.82 9.98 23.73
C PRO A 237 -0.66 8.67 24.50
N LEU A 238 0.01 7.66 23.91
CA LEU A 238 0.25 6.36 24.53
C LEU A 238 1.58 6.29 25.28
N MET A 239 2.50 7.24 25.06
CA MET A 239 3.76 7.29 25.80
C MET A 239 3.55 7.64 27.28
N THR A 240 4.08 6.78 28.16
CA THR A 240 4.04 7.03 29.60
C THR A 240 4.98 8.18 29.97
N ALA A 241 4.83 8.71 31.19
CA ALA A 241 5.74 9.73 31.71
C ALA A 241 7.19 9.22 31.81
N TRP A 242 7.38 7.92 32.04
CA TRP A 242 8.69 7.28 32.09
C TRP A 242 9.32 7.14 30.70
N ASP A 243 8.54 6.75 29.69
CA ASP A 243 9.00 6.69 28.30
C ASP A 243 9.47 8.07 27.81
N ARG A 244 8.71 9.12 28.16
CA ARG A 244 9.06 10.52 27.89
C ARG A 244 10.38 10.95 28.55
N LEU A 245 10.66 10.50 29.77
CA LEU A 245 11.90 10.82 30.48
C LEU A 245 13.08 10.09 29.84
N ALA A 246 12.91 8.81 29.49
CA ALA A 246 13.93 8.01 28.82
C ALA A 246 14.33 8.60 27.46
N GLN A 247 13.36 9.02 26.65
CA GLN A 247 13.61 9.62 25.34
C GLN A 247 14.34 10.97 25.43
N ARG A 248 13.97 11.84 26.39
CA ARG A 248 14.67 13.10 26.63
C ARG A 248 16.13 12.92 27.08
N LEU A 249 16.44 11.79 27.72
CA LEU A 249 17.79 11.46 28.15
C LEU A 249 18.62 10.86 27.00
N SER A 250 18.00 10.08 26.10
CA SER A 250 18.68 9.55 24.90
C SER A 250 18.95 10.60 23.83
N ASP A 251 18.07 11.59 23.66
CA ASP A 251 18.26 12.66 22.68
C ASP A 251 19.37 13.67 23.07
N ARG A 252 19.92 13.54 24.30
CA ARG A 252 20.99 14.39 24.84
C ARG A 252 22.38 13.73 24.83
N SER A 253 22.47 12.46 24.45
CA SER A 253 23.72 11.67 24.39
C SER A 253 24.19 11.45 22.96
#